data_AF-A0A7K2ITV2-F1
#
_entry.id   AF-A0A7K2ITV2-F1
#
_cell.length_a   1.000
_cell.length_b   1.000
_cell.length_c   1.000
_cell.angle_alpha   90.00
_cell.angle_beta   90.00
_cell.angle_gamma   90.00
#
_symmetry.space_group_name_H-M   'P 1'
#
loop_
_entity.id
_entity.type
_entity.pdbx_description
1 polymer ?
#
loop_
_entity_poly.entity_id
_entity_poly.type
_entity_poly.pdbx_seq_one_letter_code
_entity_poly.pdbx_strand_id
1 'polypeptide(L)' 'MLKKAFAATAITAAAAGVLFAGSPAMANSDVFTSGNGSILGGNQLVADLDVPINVCGNSIAILGVSGANCIDSGATVKNW' A
#
# COMPACT_ATOMS: atom_id res chain seq x y z
N MET A 1 -32.51 25.33 -0.04
CA MET A 1 -32.19 23.89 -0.20
C MET A 1 -30.85 23.66 -0.88
N LEU A 2 -30.41 24.54 -1.79
CA LEU A 2 -29.13 24.45 -2.50
C LEU A 2 -27.86 24.46 -1.62
N LYS A 3 -27.89 25.17 -0.48
CA LYS A 3 -26.77 25.23 0.49
C LYS A 3 -26.48 23.88 1.17
N LYS A 4 -27.53 23.05 1.37
CA LYS A 4 -27.39 21.72 1.98
C LYS A 4 -26.84 20.70 0.98
N ALA A 5 -27.19 20.85 -0.30
CA ALA A 5 -26.66 20.02 -1.38
C ALA A 5 -25.14 20.20 -1.54
N PHE A 6 -24.64 21.45 -1.51
CA PHE A 6 -23.22 21.74 -1.65
C PHE A 6 -22.35 21.19 -0.50
N ALA A 7 -22.86 21.21 0.73
CA ALA A 7 -22.18 20.62 1.88
C ALA A 7 -22.13 19.09 1.80
N ALA A 8 -23.21 18.46 1.33
CA ALA A 8 -23.28 17.01 1.15
C ALA A 8 -22.34 16.52 0.03
N THR A 9 -22.26 17.23 -1.10
CA THR A 9 -21.31 16.88 -2.18
C THR A 9 -19.85 17.09 -1.79
N ALA A 10 -19.53 18.11 -0.99
CA ALA A 10 -18.17 18.35 -0.51
C ALA A 10 -17.68 17.21 0.41
N ILE A 11 -18.55 16.69 1.29
CA ILE A 11 -18.22 15.58 2.19
C ILE A 11 -18.01 14.28 1.40
N THR A 12 -18.87 14.01 0.40
CA THR A 12 -18.73 12.85 -0.49
C THR A 12 -17.46 12.91 -1.34
N ALA A 13 -17.07 14.09 -1.84
CA ALA A 13 -15.85 14.26 -2.62
C ALA A 13 -14.58 14.09 -1.77
N ALA A 14 -14.57 14.59 -0.53
CA ALA A 14 -13.45 14.41 0.40
C ALA A 14 -13.29 12.93 0.83
N ALA A 15 -14.41 12.24 1.09
CA ALA A 15 -14.40 10.82 1.43
C ALA A 15 -13.97 9.94 0.24
N ALA A 16 -14.40 10.28 -0.99
CA ALA A 16 -13.96 9.59 -2.20
C ALA A 16 -12.45 9.74 -2.43
N GLY A 17 -11.88 10.92 -2.17
CA GLY A 17 -10.44 11.16 -2.30
C GLY A 17 -9.58 10.29 -1.39
N VAL A 18 -10.04 10.01 -0.15
CA VAL A 18 -9.32 9.15 0.80
C VAL A 18 -9.48 7.66 0.46
N LEU A 19 -10.65 7.25 -0.03
CA LEU A 19 -10.93 5.84 -0.37
C LEU A 19 -10.22 5.38 -1.66
N PHE A 20 -9.95 6.28 -2.60
CA PHE A 20 -9.18 5.98 -3.82
C PHE A 20 -7.69 6.30 -3.70
N ALA A 21 -7.23 6.87 -2.58
CA ALA A 21 -5.81 7.11 -2.30
C ALA A 21 -5.09 5.85 -1.78
N GLY A 22 -5.41 4.68 -2.34
CA GLY A 22 -4.57 3.50 -2.23
C GLY A 22 -3.18 3.87 -2.75
N SER A 23 -2.30 4.26 -1.84
CA SER A 23 -0.96 4.70 -2.18
C SER A 23 -0.24 3.50 -2.79
N PRO A 24 0.47 3.65 -3.92
CA PRO A 24 1.31 2.56 -4.40
C PRO A 24 2.28 2.17 -3.29
N ALA A 25 2.48 0.87 -3.07
CA ALA A 25 3.55 0.40 -2.22
C ALA A 25 4.87 0.84 -2.86
N MET A 26 5.47 1.93 -2.35
CA MET A 26 6.75 2.42 -2.81
C MET A 26 7.84 1.51 -2.22
N ALA A 27 8.29 0.53 -3.01
CA ALA A 27 9.52 -0.18 -2.70
C ALA A 27 10.71 0.67 -3.15
N ASN A 28 11.54 1.10 -2.20
CA ASN A 28 12.81 1.77 -2.48
C ASN A 28 13.93 0.72 -2.44
N SER A 29 14.55 0.44 -3.58
CA SER A 29 15.62 -0.57 -3.72
C SER A 29 17.02 0.04 -3.85
N ASP A 30 17.17 1.32 -3.53
CA ASP A 30 18.48 1.99 -3.57
C ASP A 30 19.45 1.40 -2.55
N VAL A 31 20.57 0.90 -3.07
CA VAL A 31 21.69 0.37 -2.28
C VAL A 31 22.80 1.42 -2.28
N PHE A 32 22.95 2.13 -1.17
CA PHE A 32 23.83 3.30 -1.09
C PHE A 32 24.82 3.23 0.07
N THR A 33 26.09 3.51 -0.24
CA THR A 33 27.12 3.78 0.76
C THR A 33 27.88 5.05 0.38
N SER A 34 28.12 5.93 1.36
CA SER A 34 28.91 7.15 1.14
C SER A 34 30.41 6.87 0.98
N GLY A 35 30.91 5.74 1.50
CA GLY A 35 32.33 5.33 1.40
C GLY A 35 33.37 6.25 2.04
N ASN A 36 32.97 7.37 2.67
CA ASN A 36 33.89 8.42 3.08
C ASN A 36 34.82 7.97 4.22
N GLY A 37 36.14 8.01 3.99
CA GLY A 37 37.17 7.58 4.96
C GLY A 37 37.31 6.06 5.13
N SER A 38 36.72 5.26 4.24
CA SER A 38 36.68 3.80 4.36
C SER A 38 37.91 3.13 3.76
N ILE A 39 38.58 2.26 4.53
CA ILE A 39 39.70 1.42 4.05
C ILE A 39 39.18 0.08 3.46
N LEU A 40 38.07 -0.47 3.98
CA LEU A 40 37.53 -1.79 3.62
C LEU A 40 35.99 -1.91 3.69
N GLY A 41 35.28 -0.80 3.83
CA GLY A 41 33.81 -0.74 3.95
C GLY A 41 33.08 -0.51 2.62
N GLY A 42 31.76 -0.71 2.64
CA GLY A 42 30.90 -0.71 1.45
C GLY A 42 30.43 -2.10 1.02
N ASN A 43 30.71 -3.14 1.81
CA ASN A 43 30.29 -4.51 1.53
C ASN A 43 28.78 -4.66 1.75
N GLN A 44 28.00 -4.56 0.67
CA GLN A 44 26.55 -4.71 0.68
C GLN A 44 26.18 -5.99 -0.06
N LEU A 45 25.40 -6.86 0.58
CA LEU A 45 24.83 -8.05 -0.03
C LEU A 45 23.39 -7.75 -0.43
N VAL A 46 23.12 -7.80 -1.73
CA VAL A 46 21.79 -7.59 -2.30
C VAL A 46 21.34 -8.93 -2.87
N ALA A 47 20.24 -9.43 -2.36
CA ALA A 47 19.62 -10.66 -2.85
C ALA A 47 18.16 -10.36 -3.16
N ASP A 48 17.71 -10.88 -4.29
CA ASP A 48 16.31 -10.86 -4.66
C ASP A 48 15.58 -11.96 -3.88
N LEU A 49 14.49 -11.59 -3.22
CA LEU A 49 13.71 -12.48 -2.38
C LEU A 49 12.24 -12.30 -2.71
N ASP A 50 11.68 -13.27 -3.43
CA ASP A 50 10.25 -13.35 -3.64
C ASP A 50 9.58 -13.94 -2.39
N VAL A 51 8.67 -13.17 -1.79
CA VAL A 51 7.87 -13.61 -0.64
C VAL A 51 6.39 -13.51 -1.02
N PRO A 52 5.61 -14.60 -0.91
CA PRO A 52 4.21 -14.58 -1.29
C PRO A 52 3.40 -13.92 -0.17
N ILE A 53 3.13 -12.62 -0.31
CA ILE A 53 2.32 -11.87 0.65
C ILE A 53 0.92 -11.67 0.06
N ASN A 54 -0.10 -12.18 0.74
CA ASN A 54 -1.48 -11.87 0.43
C ASN A 54 -2.12 -11.08 1.57
N VAL A 55 -2.62 -9.89 1.24
CA VAL A 55 -3.41 -9.04 2.13
C VAL A 55 -4.83 -9.02 1.61
N CYS A 56 -5.72 -9.80 2.23
CA CYS A 56 -7.12 -9.90 1.82
C CYS A 56 -8.05 -9.58 3.00
N GLY A 57 -9.34 -9.40 2.69
CA GLY A 57 -10.35 -9.22 3.74
C GLY A 57 -10.32 -7.82 4.34
N ASN A 58 -9.81 -6.84 3.60
CA ASN A 58 -9.94 -5.44 3.98
C ASN A 58 -11.27 -4.88 3.49
N SER A 59 -12.02 -4.27 4.42
CA SER A 59 -13.28 -3.60 4.11
C SER A 59 -13.44 -2.42 5.05
N ILE A 60 -13.93 -1.31 4.52
CA ILE A 60 -14.08 -0.05 5.24
C ILE A 60 -15.48 0.48 4.91
N ALA A 61 -16.29 0.78 5.93
CA ALA A 61 -17.56 1.48 5.77
C ALA A 61 -17.60 2.77 6.59
N ILE A 62 -18.20 3.81 5.99
CA ILE A 62 -18.30 5.14 6.60
C ILE A 62 -19.70 5.39 7.20
N LEU A 63 -20.78 4.91 6.57
CA LEU A 63 -22.16 5.15 7.02
C LEU A 63 -23.06 3.89 6.96
N GLY A 64 -22.48 2.69 6.93
CA GLY A 64 -23.23 1.43 6.75
C GLY A 64 -22.45 0.19 7.23
N VAL A 65 -22.93 -1.00 6.87
CA VAL A 65 -22.28 -2.28 7.23
C VAL A 65 -21.26 -2.68 6.16
N SER A 66 -20.01 -2.92 6.55
CA SER A 66 -18.99 -3.53 5.68
C SER A 66 -18.71 -4.97 6.08
N GLY A 67 -18.73 -5.88 5.12
CA GLY A 67 -18.22 -7.23 5.25
C GLY A 67 -16.93 -7.40 4.45
N ALA A 68 -16.03 -8.25 4.92
CA ALA A 68 -14.86 -8.69 4.18
C ALA A 68 -14.75 -10.20 4.32
N ASN A 69 -14.35 -10.89 3.26
CA ASN A 69 -14.21 -12.33 3.26
C ASN A 69 -12.94 -12.71 2.49
N CYS A 70 -12.27 -13.76 2.97
CA CYS A 70 -11.15 -14.39 2.29
C CYS A 70 -11.36 -15.89 2.25
N ILE A 71 -11.20 -16.49 1.08
CA ILE A 71 -11.11 -17.93 0.91
C ILE A 71 -10.04 -18.17 -0.15
N ASP A 72 -9.17 -19.16 0.06
CA ASP A 72 -8.07 -19.52 -0.85
C ASP A 72 -7.26 -18.32 -1.34
N SER A 73 -6.57 -17.65 -0.42
CA SER A 73 -5.77 -16.45 -0.71
C SER A 73 -4.61 -16.65 -1.70
N GLY A 74 -4.33 -17.87 -2.14
CA GLY A 74 -3.56 -18.18 -3.36
C GLY A 74 -2.14 -17.64 -3.44
N ALA A 75 -1.56 -17.12 -2.35
CA ALA A 75 -0.24 -16.49 -2.38
C ALA A 75 0.82 -17.57 -2.61
N THR A 76 1.40 -17.61 -3.80
CA THR A 76 2.44 -18.58 -4.17
C THR A 76 3.57 -17.87 -4.88
N VAL A 77 4.81 -18.15 -4.50
CA VAL A 77 5.98 -17.80 -5.30
C VAL A 77 6.12 -18.84 -6.40
N LYS A 78 6.32 -18.40 -7.64
CA LYS A 78 6.58 -19.29 -8.77
C LYS A 78 8.01 -19.07 -9.24
N ASN A 79 8.85 -20.06 -8.99
CA ASN A 79 10.21 -20.08 -9.52
C ASN A 79 10.11 -20.50 -10.99
N TRP A 80 10.75 -19.76 -11.89
CA TRP A 80 10.94 -20.16 -13.28
C TRP A 80 12.30 -20.84 -13.46
#